data_AF-A0A936DJ65-F1
#
_entry.id   AF-A0A936DJ65-F1
#
_cell.length_a   1.000
_cell.length_b   1.000
_cell.length_c   1.000
_cell.angle_alpha   90.00
_cell.angle_beta   90.00
_cell.angle_gamma   90.00
#
_symmetry.space_group_name_H-M   'P 1'
#
loop_
_entity.id
_entity.type
_entity.pdbx_description
1 polymer ?
#
loop_
_entity_poly.entity_id
_entity_poly.type
_entity_poly.pdbx_seq_one_letter_code
_entity_poly.pdbx_strand_id
1 'polypeptide(L)'
;MSFPAAHGGTLIDCYLQDQALADARARLASLPRLDLTARQLCDFDLIANGAFSPLDGFLGEADYRSVLTSMRLVNGVLWPMPITLDVSEAVAEAALTAGGLVLTDAEGVPVGILEAPSAYRPDRHEEAMHVFGTTDLRHPAVAQLLERSQPVYLGGRILALQTPLHYDFRRLRQTPRELRAEFERQGFTRVVAFQTRNPMHRAHFELTRRAAEAIDGALLIHPVVGLTKPGDIDHYTRVRCYEKLLAQYPGHHTVLSLLNLAMRMGGPREALWHALIRRNHGCTHFIVGRDHAGPGNDSQGKPFYGPYDAQELVRQFADEIGITMVPFLEMVYVAERQDYAPIDEVKPGETVLNISGTEMRRLLQNGEPIPEWFTFPEVAAELQRTHPPRAHQGFTVFFTGLSGAGKSTIANALMVSLLERGGRAVTLLDGDLVRKHLSSELGFSREHRSLNVSRIGFVASEITKNGGVAVCAPIAPYAESRLAARQMVEAYGPFIEVHVSTSLEVCESRDRKGLYALARAGKIKEFTGISDPYEVPEHPELRIDTAAMSQTDAVQIVLDRLVELGLLSAP
;
A
#
# COMPACT_ATOMS: atom_id res chain seq x y z
N MET A 1 -18.83 -20.04 29.85
CA MET A 1 -19.40 -18.82 29.23
C MET A 1 -18.86 -18.77 27.81
N SER A 2 -19.73 -18.71 26.80
CA SER A 2 -19.31 -18.67 25.40
C SER A 2 -18.76 -17.29 25.04
N PHE A 3 -17.82 -17.24 24.09
CA PHE A 3 -17.37 -16.02 23.43
C PHE A 3 -18.54 -15.13 22.98
N PRO A 4 -18.33 -13.83 22.77
CA PRO A 4 -19.39 -12.95 22.26
C PRO A 4 -19.96 -13.54 20.97
N ALA A 5 -21.29 -13.56 20.87
CA ALA A 5 -21.97 -13.89 19.63
C ALA A 5 -21.43 -12.98 18.52
N ALA A 6 -21.28 -13.53 17.32
CA ALA A 6 -20.91 -12.74 16.17
C ALA A 6 -21.88 -11.56 15.99
N HIS A 7 -21.40 -10.50 15.35
CA HIS A 7 -22.20 -9.32 15.11
C HIS A 7 -23.37 -9.64 14.18
N GLY A 8 -24.58 -9.16 14.53
CA GLY A 8 -25.85 -9.64 13.95
C GLY A 8 -26.35 -10.99 14.48
N GLY A 9 -25.69 -11.58 15.48
CA GLY A 9 -26.15 -12.77 16.22
C GLY A 9 -25.60 -14.10 15.72
N THR A 10 -25.28 -14.21 14.43
CA THR A 10 -24.75 -15.44 13.81
C THR A 10 -23.50 -15.13 13.00
N LEU A 11 -22.51 -16.03 13.04
CA LEU A 11 -21.34 -15.95 12.17
C LEU A 11 -21.75 -16.41 10.78
N ILE A 12 -21.72 -15.51 9.81
CA ILE A 12 -22.03 -15.79 8.41
C ILE A 12 -20.85 -16.55 7.78
N ASP A 13 -21.14 -17.62 7.06
CA ASP A 13 -20.15 -18.41 6.32
C ASP A 13 -20.69 -18.63 4.91
N CYS A 14 -20.08 -17.98 3.92
CA CYS A 14 -20.58 -17.99 2.55
C CYS A 14 -19.99 -19.13 1.71
N TYR A 15 -19.10 -19.96 2.27
CA TYR A 15 -18.49 -21.06 1.53
C TYR A 15 -19.50 -22.17 1.25
N LEU A 16 -19.71 -22.44 -0.03
CA LEU A 16 -20.57 -23.51 -0.49
C LEU A 16 -19.94 -24.88 -0.22
N GLN A 17 -20.79 -25.85 0.09
CA GLN A 17 -20.40 -27.25 0.30
C GLN A 17 -21.24 -28.18 -0.58
N ASP A 18 -20.72 -29.38 -0.81
CA ASP A 18 -21.41 -30.50 -1.46
C ASP A 18 -22.11 -30.12 -2.78
N GLN A 19 -23.41 -30.42 -2.89
CA GLN A 19 -24.20 -30.21 -4.11
C GLN A 19 -24.28 -28.72 -4.49
N ALA A 20 -24.41 -27.82 -3.52
CA ALA A 20 -24.47 -26.39 -3.80
C ALA A 20 -23.17 -25.88 -4.45
N LEU A 21 -22.02 -26.39 -4.02
CA LEU A 21 -20.73 -26.09 -4.64
C LEU A 21 -20.64 -26.65 -6.07
N ALA A 22 -21.12 -27.88 -6.29
CA ALA A 22 -21.16 -28.48 -7.62
C ALA A 22 -22.05 -27.69 -8.59
N ASP A 23 -23.23 -27.28 -8.14
CA ASP A 23 -24.19 -26.49 -8.93
C ASP A 23 -23.61 -25.10 -9.28
N ALA A 24 -22.96 -24.44 -8.32
CA ALA A 24 -22.30 -23.16 -8.55
C ALA A 24 -21.14 -23.29 -9.54
N ARG A 25 -20.33 -24.36 -9.47
CA ARG A 25 -19.25 -24.63 -10.43
C ARG A 25 -19.77 -24.86 -11.84
N ALA A 26 -20.92 -25.52 -12.01
CA ALA A 26 -21.55 -25.73 -13.32
C ALA A 26 -21.98 -24.42 -13.99
N ARG A 27 -22.33 -23.38 -13.21
CA ARG A 27 -22.73 -22.04 -13.70
C ARG A 27 -21.56 -21.18 -14.20
N LEU A 28 -20.31 -21.51 -13.87
CA LEU A 28 -19.16 -20.63 -14.13
C LEU A 28 -18.90 -20.35 -15.62
N ALA A 29 -19.21 -21.30 -16.50
CA ALA A 29 -18.98 -21.15 -17.93
C ALA A 29 -20.01 -20.24 -18.62
N SER A 30 -21.18 -20.05 -18.01
CA SER A 30 -22.28 -19.26 -18.59
C SER A 30 -22.35 -17.82 -18.08
N LEU A 31 -21.56 -17.47 -17.06
CA LEU A 31 -21.59 -16.16 -16.41
C LEU A 31 -20.42 -15.29 -16.87
N PRO A 32 -20.61 -13.95 -16.95
CA PRO A 32 -19.52 -13.01 -17.15
C PRO A 32 -18.54 -13.08 -15.96
N ARG A 33 -17.32 -12.58 -16.18
CA ARG A 33 -16.23 -12.63 -15.20
C ARG A 33 -15.74 -11.23 -14.85
N LEU A 34 -15.33 -11.06 -13.61
CA LEU A 34 -14.62 -9.87 -13.12
C LEU A 34 -13.42 -10.31 -12.28
N ASP A 35 -12.24 -9.92 -12.72
CA ASP A 35 -11.03 -9.99 -11.89
C ASP A 35 -11.14 -8.92 -10.80
N LEU A 36 -11.21 -9.36 -9.55
CA LEU A 36 -11.32 -8.47 -8.40
C LEU A 36 -10.02 -7.68 -8.24
N THR A 37 -10.15 -6.38 -7.95
CA THR A 37 -9.01 -5.60 -7.47
C THR A 37 -8.52 -6.17 -6.13
N ALA A 38 -7.27 -5.89 -5.75
CA ALA A 38 -6.72 -6.34 -4.46
C ALA A 38 -7.59 -5.92 -3.26
N ARG A 39 -8.22 -4.73 -3.31
CA ARG A 39 -9.14 -4.24 -2.29
C ARG A 39 -10.42 -5.08 -2.24
N GLN A 40 -11.05 -5.30 -3.39
CA GLN A 40 -12.29 -6.07 -3.49
C GLN A 40 -12.06 -7.54 -3.12
N LEU A 41 -10.88 -8.11 -3.40
CA LEU A 41 -10.52 -9.47 -2.99
C LEU A 41 -10.37 -9.59 -1.47
N CYS A 42 -9.79 -8.59 -0.79
CA CYS A 42 -9.76 -8.52 0.68
C CYS A 42 -11.18 -8.45 1.26
N ASP A 43 -12.03 -7.61 0.66
CA ASP A 43 -13.42 -7.47 1.12
C ASP A 43 -14.22 -8.76 0.88
N PHE A 44 -14.06 -9.39 -0.29
CA PHE A 44 -14.64 -10.69 -0.62
C PHE A 44 -14.25 -11.75 0.43
N ASP A 45 -12.96 -11.86 0.76
CA ASP A 45 -12.45 -12.83 1.74
C ASP A 45 -13.14 -12.64 3.10
N LEU A 46 -13.19 -11.40 3.60
CA LEU A 46 -13.76 -11.10 4.91
C LEU A 46 -15.29 -11.19 4.96
N ILE A 47 -15.99 -11.00 3.85
CA ILE A 47 -17.42 -11.37 3.75
C ILE A 47 -17.54 -12.89 3.77
N ALA A 48 -16.81 -13.59 2.91
CA ALA A 48 -16.94 -15.02 2.70
C ALA A 48 -16.67 -15.83 3.97
N ASN A 49 -15.64 -15.46 4.73
CA ASN A 49 -15.24 -16.16 5.96
C ASN A 49 -15.96 -15.69 7.24
N GLY A 50 -16.87 -14.71 7.13
CA GLY A 50 -17.68 -14.23 8.24
C GLY A 50 -17.05 -13.14 9.11
N ALA A 51 -15.84 -12.67 8.78
CA ALA A 51 -15.22 -11.55 9.48
C ALA A 51 -16.07 -10.27 9.39
N PHE A 52 -16.88 -10.12 8.34
CA PHE A 52 -17.83 -9.03 8.14
C PHE A 52 -19.28 -9.37 8.50
N SER A 53 -19.54 -10.43 9.27
CA SER A 53 -20.89 -10.70 9.79
C SER A 53 -21.50 -9.43 10.40
N PRO A 54 -22.76 -9.08 10.05
CA PRO A 54 -23.77 -9.92 9.38
C PRO A 54 -23.76 -9.90 7.85
N LEU A 55 -22.79 -9.26 7.20
CA LEU A 55 -22.76 -9.22 5.74
C LEU A 55 -22.56 -10.62 5.16
N ASP A 56 -23.37 -10.94 4.14
CA ASP A 56 -23.25 -12.13 3.29
C ASP A 56 -23.01 -11.77 1.82
N GLY A 57 -22.75 -10.49 1.54
CA GLY A 57 -22.58 -9.95 0.20
C GLY A 57 -22.07 -8.51 0.18
N PHE A 58 -21.89 -7.98 -1.03
CA PHE A 58 -21.60 -6.55 -1.23
C PHE A 58 -22.90 -5.73 -1.11
N LEU A 59 -22.81 -4.53 -0.53
CA LEU A 59 -23.98 -3.74 -0.17
C LEU A 59 -24.78 -3.30 -1.42
N GLY A 60 -26.08 -3.62 -1.41
CA GLY A 60 -27.06 -2.98 -2.29
C GLY A 60 -27.29 -1.51 -1.93
N GLU A 61 -27.97 -0.77 -2.81
CA GLU A 61 -28.12 0.69 -2.67
C GLU A 61 -28.75 1.10 -1.32
N ALA A 62 -29.75 0.36 -0.85
CA ALA A 62 -30.46 0.69 0.38
C ALA A 62 -29.55 0.58 1.62
N ASP A 63 -28.82 -0.53 1.76
CA ASP A 63 -27.84 -0.69 2.84
C ASP A 63 -26.70 0.31 2.72
N TYR A 64 -26.19 0.51 1.51
CA TYR A 64 -25.15 1.50 1.24
C TYR A 64 -25.55 2.90 1.74
N ARG A 65 -26.72 3.42 1.31
CA ARG A 65 -27.21 4.74 1.74
C ARG A 65 -27.44 4.82 3.24
N SER A 66 -27.98 3.75 3.84
CA SER A 66 -28.18 3.66 5.28
C SER A 66 -26.86 3.70 6.05
N VAL A 67 -25.82 3.02 5.56
CA VAL A 67 -24.47 3.02 6.14
C VAL A 67 -23.82 4.40 6.05
N LEU A 68 -23.97 5.11 4.92
CA LEU A 68 -23.44 6.47 4.78
C LEU A 68 -24.03 7.41 5.83
N THR A 69 -25.36 7.39 5.98
CA THR A 69 -26.09 8.41 6.75
C THR A 69 -26.24 8.07 8.24
N SER A 70 -26.31 6.78 8.59
CA SER A 70 -26.63 6.34 9.95
C SER A 70 -25.65 5.32 10.54
N MET A 71 -24.64 4.89 9.77
CA MET A 71 -23.74 3.79 10.13
C MET A 71 -24.51 2.50 10.48
N ARG A 72 -25.62 2.23 9.80
CA ARG A 72 -26.44 1.04 10.00
C ARG A 72 -26.84 0.43 8.67
N LEU A 73 -26.99 -0.88 8.65
CA LEU A 73 -27.74 -1.59 7.61
C LEU A 73 -29.24 -1.25 7.71
N VAL A 74 -30.01 -1.53 6.67
CA VAL A 74 -31.45 -1.22 6.65
C VAL A 74 -32.25 -1.97 7.72
N ASN A 75 -31.73 -3.11 8.18
CA ASN A 75 -32.31 -3.88 9.29
C ASN A 75 -31.98 -3.29 10.68
N GLY A 76 -31.30 -2.15 10.72
CA GLY A 76 -30.92 -1.42 11.94
C GLY A 76 -29.60 -1.85 12.58
N VAL A 77 -28.98 -2.94 12.11
CA VAL A 77 -27.72 -3.43 12.67
C VAL A 77 -26.58 -2.46 12.35
N LEU A 78 -25.80 -2.08 13.36
CA LEU A 78 -24.66 -1.18 13.23
C LEU A 78 -23.63 -1.67 12.21
N TRP A 79 -23.34 -0.86 11.20
CA TRP A 79 -22.29 -1.12 10.23
C TRP A 79 -21.71 0.20 9.71
N PRO A 80 -20.48 0.58 10.09
CA PRO A 80 -20.00 1.95 9.86
C PRO A 80 -19.30 2.19 8.52
N MET A 81 -18.94 1.14 7.78
CA MET A 81 -18.07 1.25 6.59
C MET A 81 -18.75 0.66 5.34
N PRO A 82 -18.89 1.40 4.22
CA PRO A 82 -19.46 0.83 3.00
C PRO A 82 -18.53 -0.23 2.39
N ILE A 83 -19.09 -1.41 2.10
CA ILE A 83 -18.38 -2.53 1.44
C ILE A 83 -19.10 -2.84 0.13
N THR A 84 -18.57 -2.31 -0.97
CA THR A 84 -19.22 -2.28 -2.28
C THR A 84 -18.31 -2.89 -3.34
N LEU A 85 -18.90 -3.41 -4.43
CA LEU A 85 -18.18 -3.89 -5.59
C LEU A 85 -18.32 -2.90 -6.75
N ASP A 86 -17.31 -2.07 -6.95
CA ASP A 86 -17.28 -1.11 -8.04
C ASP A 86 -16.80 -1.72 -9.37
N VAL A 87 -17.56 -1.49 -10.43
CA VAL A 87 -17.33 -2.06 -11.76
C VAL A 87 -17.60 -1.06 -12.89
N SER A 88 -17.07 -1.34 -14.07
CA SER A 88 -17.40 -0.58 -15.28
C SER A 88 -18.86 -0.79 -15.68
N GLU A 89 -19.42 0.13 -16.46
CA GLU A 89 -20.81 0.02 -16.93
C GLU A 89 -21.05 -1.27 -17.74
N ALA A 90 -20.08 -1.66 -18.58
CA ALA A 90 -20.15 -2.88 -19.38
C ALA A 90 -20.20 -4.15 -18.52
N VAL A 91 -19.42 -4.21 -17.43
CA VAL A 91 -19.45 -5.35 -16.50
C VAL A 91 -20.79 -5.37 -15.76
N ALA A 92 -21.29 -4.22 -15.30
CA ALA A 92 -22.59 -4.15 -14.64
C ALA A 92 -23.74 -4.64 -15.53
N GLU A 93 -23.79 -4.18 -16.79
CA GLU A 93 -24.81 -4.60 -17.75
C GLU A 93 -24.77 -6.10 -18.03
N ALA A 94 -23.56 -6.66 -18.24
CA ALA A 94 -23.37 -8.09 -18.46
C ALA A 94 -23.81 -8.91 -17.24
N ALA A 95 -23.45 -8.48 -16.03
CA ALA A 95 -23.81 -9.15 -14.78
C ALA A 95 -25.33 -9.17 -14.54
N LEU A 96 -26.01 -8.05 -14.78
CA LEU A 96 -27.46 -7.94 -14.66
C LEU A 96 -28.19 -8.83 -15.67
N THR A 97 -27.72 -8.82 -16.93
CA THR A 97 -28.31 -9.61 -18.02
C THR A 97 -28.18 -11.11 -17.75
N ALA A 98 -27.03 -11.55 -17.23
CA ALA A 98 -26.77 -12.95 -16.91
C ALA A 98 -27.36 -13.40 -15.56
N GLY A 99 -27.83 -12.47 -14.71
CA GLY A 99 -28.31 -12.77 -13.35
C GLY A 99 -27.21 -13.22 -12.38
N GLY A 100 -25.95 -12.91 -12.68
CA GLY A 100 -24.80 -13.30 -11.86
C GLY A 100 -23.46 -12.85 -12.45
N LEU A 101 -22.43 -12.84 -11.61
CA LEU A 101 -21.08 -12.46 -12.00
C LEU A 101 -20.07 -13.38 -11.31
N VAL A 102 -19.19 -14.02 -12.07
CA VAL A 102 -18.07 -14.77 -11.50
C VAL A 102 -17.01 -13.79 -11.02
N LEU A 103 -16.60 -13.95 -9.76
CA LEU A 103 -15.52 -13.18 -9.16
C LEU A 103 -14.25 -14.03 -9.21
N THR A 104 -13.20 -13.46 -9.80
CA THR A 104 -11.89 -14.10 -9.95
C THR A 104 -10.81 -13.33 -9.21
N ASP A 105 -9.72 -14.00 -8.84
CA ASP A 105 -8.50 -13.31 -8.45
C ASP A 105 -7.74 -12.76 -9.69
N ALA A 106 -6.58 -12.13 -9.46
CA ALA A 106 -5.77 -11.55 -10.53
C ALA A 106 -5.18 -12.58 -11.51
N GLU A 107 -5.22 -13.87 -11.17
CA GLU A 107 -4.74 -14.98 -12.00
C GLU A 107 -5.89 -15.63 -12.79
N GLY A 108 -7.11 -15.11 -12.64
CA GLY A 108 -8.32 -15.61 -13.30
C GLY A 108 -8.95 -16.82 -12.61
N VAL A 109 -8.51 -17.17 -11.39
CA VAL A 109 -9.06 -18.29 -10.62
C VAL A 109 -10.39 -17.88 -9.99
N PRO A 110 -11.49 -18.62 -10.23
CA PRO A 110 -12.78 -18.31 -9.63
C PRO A 110 -12.77 -18.49 -8.11
N VAL A 111 -13.06 -17.43 -7.37
CA VAL A 111 -13.19 -17.44 -5.91
C VAL A 111 -14.64 -17.48 -5.45
N GLY A 112 -15.57 -16.92 -6.23
CA GLY A 112 -16.99 -16.88 -5.90
C GLY A 112 -17.89 -16.44 -7.05
N ILE A 113 -19.20 -16.40 -6.79
CA ILE A 113 -20.20 -15.80 -7.66
C ILE A 113 -20.94 -14.72 -6.86
N LEU A 114 -21.11 -13.54 -7.45
CA LEU A 114 -22.11 -12.56 -7.00
C LEU A 114 -23.46 -12.97 -7.58
N GLU A 115 -24.40 -13.35 -6.72
CA GLU A 115 -25.72 -13.84 -7.14
C GLU A 115 -26.76 -12.72 -7.21
N ALA A 116 -27.56 -12.75 -8.28
CA ALA A 116 -28.66 -11.81 -8.53
C ALA A 116 -28.28 -10.35 -8.27
N PRO A 117 -27.22 -9.84 -8.93
CA PRO A 117 -26.70 -8.52 -8.64
C PRO A 117 -27.75 -7.43 -8.91
N SER A 118 -27.68 -6.36 -8.13
CA SER A 118 -28.35 -5.08 -8.36
C SER A 118 -27.29 -4.03 -8.62
N ALA A 119 -27.59 -3.04 -9.48
CA ALA A 119 -26.63 -1.99 -9.83
C ALA A 119 -27.16 -0.60 -9.48
N TYR A 120 -26.28 0.26 -8.98
CA TYR A 120 -26.58 1.66 -8.70
C TYR A 120 -25.35 2.54 -8.94
N ARG A 121 -25.58 3.84 -9.14
CA ARG A 121 -24.52 4.85 -9.31
C ARG A 121 -24.44 5.71 -8.04
N PRO A 122 -23.38 5.59 -7.24
CA PRO A 122 -23.23 6.39 -6.03
C PRO A 122 -22.78 7.83 -6.35
N ASP A 123 -23.12 8.78 -5.46
CA ASP A 123 -22.38 10.04 -5.38
C ASP A 123 -21.13 9.83 -4.52
N ARG A 124 -19.98 9.70 -5.20
CA ARG A 124 -18.70 9.43 -4.53
C ARG A 124 -18.15 10.61 -3.73
N HIS A 125 -18.58 11.84 -4.02
CA HIS A 125 -18.21 12.99 -3.20
C HIS A 125 -19.04 13.01 -1.91
N GLU A 126 -20.33 12.67 -2.01
CA GLU A 126 -21.19 12.48 -0.84
C GLU A 126 -20.63 11.38 0.07
N GLU A 127 -20.23 10.24 -0.48
CA GLU A 127 -19.59 9.16 0.28
C GLU A 127 -18.29 9.63 0.96
N ALA A 128 -17.43 10.33 0.23
CA ALA A 128 -16.17 10.84 0.77
C ALA A 128 -16.41 11.73 2.01
N MET A 129 -17.39 12.63 1.92
CA MET A 129 -17.76 13.51 3.03
C MET A 129 -18.40 12.76 4.20
N HIS A 130 -19.34 11.85 3.94
CA HIS A 130 -20.03 11.14 5.02
C HIS A 130 -19.13 10.14 5.75
N VAL A 131 -18.26 9.44 5.02
CA VAL A 131 -17.44 8.35 5.57
C VAL A 131 -16.10 8.86 6.10
N PHE A 132 -15.43 9.74 5.35
CA PHE A 132 -14.07 10.21 5.67
C PHE A 132 -14.03 11.67 6.15
N GLY A 133 -15.15 12.39 6.12
CA GLY A 133 -15.24 13.78 6.57
C GLY A 133 -14.56 14.79 5.64
N THR A 134 -14.12 14.37 4.45
CA THR A 134 -13.30 15.19 3.56
C THR A 134 -13.37 14.72 2.11
N THR A 135 -13.12 15.64 1.18
CA THR A 135 -12.84 15.35 -0.24
C THR A 135 -11.38 15.57 -0.62
N ASP A 136 -10.50 15.80 0.37
CA ASP A 136 -9.07 15.99 0.15
C ASP A 136 -8.41 14.68 -0.32
N LEU A 137 -7.80 14.71 -1.51
CA LEU A 137 -7.13 13.58 -2.15
C LEU A 137 -5.87 13.12 -1.40
N ARG A 138 -5.35 13.87 -0.41
CA ARG A 138 -4.33 13.35 0.51
C ARG A 138 -4.86 12.25 1.43
N HIS A 139 -6.17 12.16 1.63
CA HIS A 139 -6.77 11.03 2.34
C HIS A 139 -6.74 9.79 1.44
N PRO A 140 -6.06 8.69 1.80
CA PRO A 140 -5.82 7.57 0.88
C PRO A 140 -7.09 6.92 0.33
N ALA A 141 -8.13 6.72 1.16
CA ALA A 141 -9.40 6.19 0.68
C ALA A 141 -10.21 7.18 -0.17
N VAL A 142 -10.03 8.49 -0.02
CA VAL A 142 -10.70 9.49 -0.85
C VAL A 142 -10.06 9.51 -2.23
N ALA A 143 -8.72 9.49 -2.33
CA ALA A 143 -8.04 9.31 -3.61
C ALA A 143 -8.47 8.01 -4.30
N GLN A 144 -8.50 6.89 -3.56
CA GLN A 144 -8.98 5.63 -4.11
C GLN A 144 -10.42 5.74 -4.64
N LEU A 145 -11.32 6.34 -3.86
CA LEU A 145 -12.74 6.47 -4.18
C LEU A 145 -12.98 7.39 -5.39
N LEU A 146 -12.35 8.57 -5.44
CA LEU A 146 -12.62 9.58 -6.45
C LEU A 146 -11.82 9.35 -7.75
N GLU A 147 -10.59 8.85 -7.67
CA GLU A 147 -9.70 8.75 -8.83
C GLU A 147 -9.63 7.34 -9.43
N ARG A 148 -9.83 6.29 -8.62
CA ARG A 148 -9.50 4.90 -9.03
C ARG A 148 -10.70 3.97 -9.07
N SER A 149 -11.73 4.22 -8.27
CA SER A 149 -12.94 3.42 -8.28
C SER A 149 -13.76 3.62 -9.56
N GLN A 150 -14.46 2.57 -9.94
CA GLN A 150 -15.34 2.51 -11.09
C GLN A 150 -16.72 3.15 -10.79
N PRO A 151 -17.48 3.56 -11.82
CA PRO A 151 -18.66 4.42 -11.63
C PRO A 151 -19.93 3.70 -11.16
N VAL A 152 -20.01 2.36 -11.26
CA VAL A 152 -21.21 1.59 -10.91
C VAL A 152 -20.90 0.65 -9.77
N TYR A 153 -21.75 0.61 -8.75
CA TYR A 153 -21.65 -0.35 -7.66
C TYR A 153 -22.64 -1.50 -7.88
N LEU A 154 -22.15 -2.73 -7.73
CA LEU A 154 -22.96 -3.93 -7.68
C LEU A 154 -23.16 -4.37 -6.23
N GLY A 155 -24.42 -4.54 -5.84
CA GLY A 155 -24.81 -5.17 -4.59
C GLY A 155 -25.43 -6.55 -4.83
N GLY A 156 -25.19 -7.49 -3.94
CA GLY A 156 -25.69 -8.86 -4.09
C GLY A 156 -24.99 -9.82 -3.13
N ARG A 157 -25.60 -11.00 -2.96
CA ARG A 157 -25.08 -12.06 -2.08
C ARG A 157 -23.89 -12.75 -2.72
N ILE A 158 -22.89 -13.12 -1.90
CA ILE A 158 -21.74 -13.90 -2.33
C ILE A 158 -22.01 -15.39 -2.13
N LEU A 159 -21.75 -16.17 -3.18
CA LEU A 159 -21.61 -17.61 -3.13
C LEU A 159 -20.12 -17.95 -3.25
N ALA A 160 -19.44 -18.21 -2.13
CA ALA A 160 -18.00 -18.44 -2.14
C ALA A 160 -17.68 -19.90 -2.50
N LEU A 161 -16.77 -20.09 -3.46
CA LEU A 161 -16.40 -21.40 -3.98
C LEU A 161 -15.16 -21.95 -3.28
N GLN A 162 -14.23 -21.06 -2.93
CA GLN A 162 -12.96 -21.37 -2.29
C GLN A 162 -12.34 -20.11 -1.69
N THR A 163 -11.51 -20.29 -0.67
CA THR A 163 -10.75 -19.19 -0.06
C THR A 163 -9.75 -18.61 -1.06
N PRO A 164 -9.59 -17.28 -1.12
CA PRO A 164 -8.50 -16.67 -1.88
C PRO A 164 -7.16 -17.28 -1.51
N LEU A 165 -6.35 -17.57 -2.53
CA LEU A 165 -5.12 -18.32 -2.34
C LEU A 165 -4.03 -17.42 -1.74
N HIS A 166 -3.55 -17.80 -0.57
CA HIS A 166 -2.40 -17.16 0.08
C HIS A 166 -1.26 -18.17 0.24
N TYR A 167 -0.08 -17.84 -0.28
CA TYR A 167 1.12 -18.68 -0.15
C TYR A 167 1.96 -18.32 1.07
N ASP A 168 1.80 -17.11 1.58
CA ASP A 168 2.56 -16.53 2.67
C ASP A 168 1.90 -16.79 4.03
N PHE A 169 2.72 -17.15 5.02
CA PHE A 169 2.34 -17.26 6.43
C PHE A 169 1.01 -18.00 6.70
N ARG A 170 0.66 -19.02 5.89
CA ARG A 170 -0.65 -19.70 5.94
C ARG A 170 -1.09 -20.10 7.36
N ARG A 171 -0.14 -20.57 8.18
CA ARG A 171 -0.38 -20.95 9.58
C ARG A 171 -0.87 -19.81 10.49
N LEU A 172 -0.62 -18.56 10.11
CA LEU A 172 -1.00 -17.35 10.83
C LEU A 172 -2.26 -16.71 10.24
N ARG A 173 -2.82 -17.20 9.12
CA ARG A 173 -4.04 -16.65 8.50
C ARG A 173 -5.25 -17.46 8.96
N GLN A 174 -5.79 -17.12 10.12
CA GLN A 174 -6.89 -17.86 10.73
C GLN A 174 -8.21 -17.11 10.52
N THR A 175 -9.21 -17.83 10.03
CA THR A 175 -10.60 -17.35 9.90
C THR A 175 -11.23 -17.07 11.28
N PRO A 176 -12.35 -16.34 11.34
CA PRO A 176 -13.11 -16.17 12.58
C PRO A 176 -13.46 -17.49 13.28
N ARG A 177 -13.80 -18.53 12.51
CA ARG A 177 -14.13 -19.86 13.04
C ARG A 177 -12.91 -20.54 13.67
N GLU A 178 -11.77 -20.50 12.98
CA GLU A 178 -10.52 -21.09 13.47
C GLU A 178 -9.98 -20.36 14.70
N LEU A 179 -10.04 -19.03 14.75
CA LEU A 179 -9.64 -18.27 15.94
C LEU A 179 -10.54 -18.56 17.14
N ARG A 180 -11.86 -18.63 16.95
CA ARG A 180 -12.78 -19.02 18.02
C ARG A 180 -12.46 -20.41 18.56
N ALA A 181 -12.26 -21.38 17.67
CA ALA A 181 -11.88 -22.74 18.04
C ALA A 181 -10.52 -22.79 18.76
N GLU A 182 -9.54 -21.98 18.33
CA GLU A 182 -8.26 -21.84 19.00
C GLU A 182 -8.40 -21.28 20.42
N PHE A 183 -9.20 -20.23 20.59
CA PHE A 183 -9.45 -19.66 21.91
C PHE A 183 -10.17 -20.65 22.84
N GLU A 184 -11.13 -21.42 22.33
CA GLU A 184 -11.79 -22.51 23.07
C GLU A 184 -10.78 -23.59 23.48
N ARG A 185 -9.93 -24.03 22.55
CA ARG A 185 -8.90 -25.06 22.79
C ARG A 185 -7.89 -24.64 23.84
N GLN A 186 -7.53 -23.35 23.89
CA GLN A 186 -6.63 -22.77 24.88
C GLN A 186 -7.32 -22.43 26.21
N GLY A 187 -8.64 -22.58 26.29
CA GLY A 187 -9.42 -22.23 27.47
C GLY A 187 -9.51 -20.73 27.75
N PHE A 188 -9.28 -19.88 26.74
CA PHE A 188 -9.39 -18.44 26.91
C PHE A 188 -10.86 -18.03 27.09
N THR A 189 -11.14 -17.16 28.05
CA THR A 189 -12.49 -16.61 28.28
C THR A 189 -12.56 -15.12 28.00
N ARG A 190 -11.41 -14.44 28.04
CA ARG A 190 -11.25 -13.03 27.73
C ARG A 190 -10.05 -12.90 26.80
N VAL A 191 -10.28 -12.25 25.68
CA VAL A 191 -9.27 -11.98 24.66
C VAL A 191 -9.33 -10.50 24.30
N VAL A 192 -8.21 -9.80 24.43
CA VAL A 192 -8.01 -8.43 23.94
C VAL A 192 -7.31 -8.47 22.60
N ALA A 193 -7.90 -7.83 21.59
CA ALA A 193 -7.28 -7.71 20.28
C ALA A 193 -6.53 -6.39 20.11
N PHE A 194 -5.36 -6.48 19.48
CA PHE A 194 -4.55 -5.36 19.07
C PHE A 194 -4.52 -5.24 17.54
N GLN A 195 -5.05 -4.13 17.02
CA GLN A 195 -4.95 -3.73 15.62
C GLN A 195 -3.59 -3.07 15.37
N THR A 196 -2.89 -3.47 14.29
CA THR A 196 -1.75 -2.70 13.79
C THR A 196 -1.53 -2.90 12.30
N ARG A 197 -0.94 -1.90 11.67
CA ARG A 197 -0.39 -1.94 10.30
C ARG A 197 1.11 -1.61 10.26
N ASN A 198 1.71 -1.39 11.42
CA ASN A 198 3.11 -0.97 11.59
C ASN A 198 3.88 -2.05 12.36
N PRO A 199 5.22 -2.11 12.25
CA PRO A 199 6.03 -2.88 13.19
C PRO A 199 5.69 -2.50 14.64
N MET A 200 5.72 -3.49 15.52
CA MET A 200 5.49 -3.26 16.94
C MET A 200 6.84 -3.07 17.66
N HIS A 201 6.98 -1.90 18.26
CA HIS A 201 8.09 -1.50 19.13
C HIS A 201 7.75 -1.68 20.62
N ARG A 202 8.68 -1.31 21.53
CA ARG A 202 8.51 -1.55 22.97
C ARG A 202 7.29 -0.86 23.57
N ALA A 203 6.96 0.35 23.13
CA ALA A 203 5.74 1.02 23.57
C ALA A 203 4.46 0.20 23.27
N HIS A 204 4.40 -0.47 22.11
CA HIS A 204 3.28 -1.34 21.74
C HIS A 204 3.28 -2.64 22.55
N PHE A 205 4.46 -3.20 22.82
CA PHE A 205 4.61 -4.35 23.70
C PHE A 205 4.08 -4.06 25.10
N GLU A 206 4.51 -2.96 25.73
CA GLU A 206 4.04 -2.58 27.06
C GLU A 206 2.54 -2.31 27.07
N LEU A 207 2.04 -1.59 26.06
CA LEU A 207 0.62 -1.30 25.91
C LEU A 207 -0.22 -2.58 25.91
N THR A 208 0.12 -3.51 25.02
CA THR A 208 -0.67 -4.73 24.82
C THR A 208 -0.52 -5.73 25.96
N ARG A 209 0.67 -5.81 26.59
CA ARG A 209 0.89 -6.57 27.82
C ARG A 209 -0.01 -6.06 28.96
N ARG A 210 0.01 -4.74 29.22
CA ARG A 210 -0.84 -4.11 30.24
C ARG A 210 -2.33 -4.30 29.94
N ALA A 211 -2.72 -4.25 28.66
CA ALA A 211 -4.10 -4.50 28.25
C ALA A 211 -4.57 -5.91 28.62
N ALA A 212 -3.75 -6.91 28.34
CA ALA A 212 -4.04 -8.30 28.64
C ALA A 212 -4.10 -8.56 30.16
N GLU A 213 -3.16 -7.99 30.92
CA GLU A 213 -3.13 -8.04 32.39
C GLU A 213 -4.36 -7.37 33.01
N ALA A 214 -4.76 -6.19 32.52
CA ALA A 214 -5.90 -5.44 33.05
C ALA A 214 -7.24 -6.20 32.90
N ILE A 215 -7.38 -7.02 31.87
CA ILE A 215 -8.58 -7.83 31.64
C ILE A 215 -8.47 -9.24 32.23
N ASP A 216 -7.32 -9.61 32.78
CA ASP A 216 -6.98 -10.99 33.19
C ASP A 216 -7.29 -11.98 32.05
N GLY A 217 -6.67 -11.76 30.89
CA GLY A 217 -7.02 -12.47 29.66
C GLY A 217 -5.88 -12.60 28.66
N ALA A 218 -6.17 -13.25 27.54
CA ALA A 218 -5.24 -13.47 26.45
C ALA A 218 -5.13 -12.26 25.52
N LEU A 219 -4.00 -12.12 24.85
CA LEU A 219 -3.72 -11.13 23.82
C LEU A 219 -3.82 -11.76 22.43
N LEU A 220 -4.59 -11.16 21.55
CA LEU A 220 -4.52 -11.39 20.11
C LEU A 220 -3.80 -10.21 19.44
N ILE A 221 -2.58 -10.44 18.98
CA ILE A 221 -1.90 -9.53 18.04
C ILE A 221 -2.48 -9.82 16.66
N HIS A 222 -3.29 -8.88 16.14
CA HIS A 222 -4.09 -9.09 14.94
C HIS A 222 -3.72 -8.10 13.81
N PRO A 223 -2.48 -8.11 13.30
CA PRO A 223 -2.02 -7.15 12.30
C PRO A 223 -2.75 -7.30 10.97
N VAL A 224 -2.90 -6.17 10.27
CA VAL A 224 -3.43 -6.15 8.90
C VAL A 224 -2.33 -6.50 7.91
N VAL A 225 -2.62 -7.43 7.00
CA VAL A 225 -1.71 -7.86 5.92
C VAL A 225 -2.33 -7.72 4.52
N GLY A 226 -3.57 -7.25 4.43
CA GLY A 226 -4.14 -6.74 3.19
C GLY A 226 -3.60 -5.34 2.87
N LEU A 227 -4.43 -4.48 2.28
CA LEU A 227 -4.02 -3.10 1.95
C LEU A 227 -3.94 -2.22 3.21
N THR A 228 -2.82 -1.52 3.39
CA THR A 228 -2.59 -0.56 4.48
C THR A 228 -2.39 0.86 3.92
N LYS A 229 -1.78 1.78 4.68
CA LYS A 229 -1.52 3.13 4.18
C LYS A 229 -0.38 3.08 3.15
N PRO A 230 -0.49 3.81 2.02
CA PRO A 230 0.62 3.95 1.07
C PRO A 230 1.90 4.45 1.77
N GLY A 231 3.01 3.75 1.53
CA GLY A 231 4.31 4.04 2.15
C GLY A 231 4.56 3.36 3.50
N ASP A 232 3.60 2.59 4.03
CA ASP A 232 3.86 1.69 5.16
C ASP A 232 4.87 0.60 4.78
N ILE A 233 5.57 0.06 5.78
CA ILE A 233 6.48 -1.08 5.60
C ILE A 233 5.70 -2.30 5.11
N ASP A 234 6.29 -3.05 4.17
CA ASP A 234 5.68 -4.24 3.59
C ASP A 234 5.29 -5.28 4.66
N HIS A 235 4.22 -6.03 4.40
CA HIS A 235 3.69 -6.94 5.42
C HIS A 235 4.62 -8.11 5.73
N TYR A 236 5.48 -8.55 4.81
CA TYR A 236 6.42 -9.64 5.08
C TYR A 236 7.43 -9.22 6.14
N THR A 237 7.97 -8.01 6.03
CA THR A 237 8.85 -7.42 7.04
C THR A 237 8.11 -7.25 8.36
N ARG A 238 6.90 -6.70 8.34
CA ARG A 238 6.10 -6.53 9.57
C ARG A 238 5.81 -7.84 10.27
N VAL A 239 5.41 -8.88 9.54
CA VAL A 239 5.13 -10.21 10.10
C VAL A 239 6.37 -10.80 10.74
N ARG A 240 7.54 -10.72 10.10
CA ARG A 240 8.80 -11.17 10.72
C ARG A 240 9.13 -10.36 11.98
N CYS A 241 8.90 -9.05 11.99
CA CYS A 241 9.02 -8.24 13.20
C CYS A 241 8.07 -8.71 14.32
N TYR A 242 6.81 -9.04 14.01
CA TYR A 242 5.87 -9.58 15.00
C TYR A 242 6.34 -10.93 15.54
N GLU A 243 6.83 -11.82 14.69
CA GLU A 243 7.39 -13.12 15.12
C GLU A 243 8.60 -12.93 16.06
N LYS A 244 9.47 -11.95 15.80
CA LYS A 244 10.57 -11.60 16.72
C LYS A 244 10.07 -11.03 18.04
N LEU A 245 9.02 -10.20 17.99
CA LEU A 245 8.42 -9.62 19.18
C LEU A 245 7.71 -10.65 20.05
N LEU A 246 7.07 -11.67 19.46
CA LEU A 246 6.35 -12.70 20.20
C LEU A 246 7.20 -13.37 21.27
N ALA A 247 8.50 -13.54 21.02
CA ALA A 247 9.45 -14.11 21.98
C ALA A 247 9.61 -13.28 23.27
N GLN A 248 9.17 -12.01 23.27
CA GLN A 248 9.24 -11.10 24.41
C GLN A 248 8.01 -11.21 25.33
N TYR A 249 6.90 -11.80 24.87
CA TYR A 249 5.72 -11.97 25.72
C TYR A 249 5.91 -13.16 26.68
N PRO A 250 5.61 -13.00 27.97
CA PRO A 250 5.67 -14.09 28.92
C PRO A 250 4.53 -15.11 28.69
N GLY A 251 4.85 -16.40 28.57
CA GLY A 251 3.88 -17.50 28.65
C GLY A 251 2.98 -17.73 27.42
N HIS A 252 1.94 -18.57 27.60
CA HIS A 252 1.07 -19.11 26.53
C HIS A 252 -0.16 -18.24 26.17
N HIS A 253 -0.21 -16.98 26.59
CA HIS A 253 -1.42 -16.15 26.50
C HIS A 253 -1.46 -15.20 25.31
N THR A 254 -0.53 -15.32 24.35
CA THR A 254 -0.46 -14.44 23.17
C THR A 254 -0.61 -15.24 21.88
N VAL A 255 -1.56 -14.83 21.04
CA VAL A 255 -1.80 -15.38 19.70
C VAL A 255 -1.46 -14.32 18.66
N LEU A 256 -0.75 -14.71 17.60
CA LEU A 256 -0.55 -13.91 16.40
C LEU A 256 -1.41 -14.48 15.27
N SER A 257 -2.34 -13.68 14.76
CA SER A 257 -3.13 -14.00 13.57
C SER A 257 -3.12 -12.82 12.60
N LEU A 258 -3.10 -13.08 11.31
CA LEU A 258 -3.03 -12.08 10.25
C LEU A 258 -4.43 -11.79 9.72
N LEU A 259 -4.81 -10.51 9.71
CA LEU A 259 -6.09 -10.06 9.18
C LEU A 259 -5.92 -9.58 7.73
N ASN A 260 -6.62 -10.21 6.79
CA ASN A 260 -6.60 -9.83 5.37
C ASN A 260 -7.53 -8.62 5.07
N LEU A 261 -7.46 -7.58 5.89
CA LEU A 261 -8.28 -6.37 5.74
C LEU A 261 -7.63 -5.40 4.75
N ALA A 262 -8.45 -4.80 3.88
CA ALA A 262 -8.06 -3.57 3.20
C ALA A 262 -8.50 -2.36 4.05
N MET A 263 -7.56 -1.72 4.72
CA MET A 263 -7.84 -0.53 5.53
C MET A 263 -8.28 0.64 4.65
N ARG A 264 -9.14 1.50 5.21
CA ARG A 264 -9.60 2.73 4.54
C ARG A 264 -8.90 3.97 5.08
N MET A 265 -8.16 3.83 6.17
CA MET A 265 -7.69 4.96 6.97
C MET A 265 -8.83 5.90 7.39
N GLY A 266 -10.04 5.35 7.62
CA GLY A 266 -11.27 6.07 7.94
C GLY A 266 -11.43 6.40 9.43
N GLY A 267 -10.31 6.50 10.16
CA GLY A 267 -10.25 6.99 11.53
C GLY A 267 -11.36 6.42 12.44
N PRO A 268 -12.28 7.27 12.97
CA PRO A 268 -13.33 6.83 13.86
C PRO A 268 -14.26 5.73 13.32
N ARG A 269 -14.79 5.87 12.10
CA ARG A 269 -15.69 4.87 11.51
C ARG A 269 -14.97 3.53 11.34
N GLU A 270 -13.70 3.57 10.99
CA GLU A 270 -12.88 2.37 10.85
C GLU A 270 -12.49 1.75 12.20
N ALA A 271 -12.33 2.53 13.27
CA ALA A 271 -12.14 2.00 14.62
C ALA A 271 -13.37 1.20 15.09
N LEU A 272 -14.57 1.73 14.82
CA LEU A 272 -15.83 1.04 15.09
C LEU A 272 -15.95 -0.24 14.25
N TRP A 273 -15.59 -0.17 12.97
CA TRP A 273 -15.55 -1.33 12.08
C TRP A 273 -14.58 -2.42 12.57
N HIS A 274 -13.37 -2.02 12.99
CA HIS A 274 -12.38 -2.93 13.56
C HIS A 274 -12.88 -3.65 14.81
N ALA A 275 -13.64 -2.96 15.66
CA ALA A 275 -14.24 -3.57 16.84
C ALA A 275 -15.23 -4.69 16.45
N LEU A 276 -16.10 -4.43 15.46
CA LEU A 276 -17.04 -5.44 14.93
C LEU A 276 -16.32 -6.63 14.30
N ILE A 277 -15.27 -6.38 13.50
CA ILE A 277 -14.44 -7.45 12.91
C ILE A 277 -13.83 -8.32 14.01
N ARG A 278 -13.28 -7.71 15.07
CA ARG A 278 -12.63 -8.45 16.16
C ARG A 278 -13.63 -9.20 17.02
N ARG A 279 -14.82 -8.65 17.23
CA ARG A 279 -15.96 -9.38 17.81
C ARG A 279 -16.28 -10.62 16.99
N ASN A 280 -16.33 -10.52 15.65
CA ASN A 280 -16.58 -11.65 14.77
C ASN A 280 -15.52 -12.75 14.91
N HIS A 281 -14.26 -12.39 15.13
CA HIS A 281 -13.18 -13.33 15.44
C HIS A 281 -13.17 -13.87 16.88
N GLY A 282 -14.15 -13.51 17.72
CA GLY A 282 -14.30 -14.03 19.09
C GLY A 282 -13.65 -13.18 20.18
N CYS A 283 -13.10 -12.01 19.86
CA CYS A 283 -12.49 -11.15 20.86
C CYS A 283 -13.54 -10.49 21.76
N THR A 284 -13.27 -10.46 23.06
CA THR A 284 -14.11 -9.81 24.08
C THR A 284 -13.76 -8.35 24.29
N HIS A 285 -12.51 -7.99 23.99
CA HIS A 285 -11.97 -6.67 24.21
C HIS A 285 -11.20 -6.20 22.95
N PHE A 286 -11.16 -4.89 22.71
CA PHE A 286 -10.44 -4.32 21.59
C PHE A 286 -9.73 -3.02 21.98
N ILE A 287 -8.43 -2.96 21.71
CA ILE A 287 -7.62 -1.78 21.97
C ILE A 287 -7.93 -0.71 20.93
N VAL A 288 -8.22 0.51 21.41
CA VAL A 288 -8.32 1.71 20.57
C VAL A 288 -7.36 2.76 21.10
N GLY A 289 -6.30 3.02 20.33
CA GLY A 289 -5.24 3.96 20.71
C GLY A 289 -5.47 5.38 20.20
N ARG A 290 -4.44 6.22 20.36
CA ARG A 290 -4.35 7.55 19.74
C ARG A 290 -4.29 7.44 18.21
N ASP A 291 -5.04 8.30 17.51
CA ASP A 291 -5.08 8.41 16.04
C ASP A 291 -5.38 7.05 15.36
N HIS A 292 -6.28 6.26 15.96
CA HIS A 292 -6.59 4.92 15.49
C HIS A 292 -7.13 4.92 14.06
N ALA A 293 -6.46 4.18 13.17
CA ALA A 293 -6.75 4.17 11.74
C ALA A 293 -6.71 5.56 11.05
N GLY A 294 -5.99 6.53 11.62
CA GLY A 294 -5.79 7.85 11.03
C GLY A 294 -4.75 7.86 9.89
N PRO A 295 -4.98 8.64 8.80
CA PRO A 295 -4.01 8.82 7.73
C PRO A 295 -3.00 9.95 8.00
N GLY A 296 -3.13 10.69 9.11
CA GLY A 296 -2.29 11.84 9.43
C GLY A 296 -2.95 13.15 9.01
N ASN A 297 -2.21 13.99 8.28
CA ASN A 297 -2.61 15.37 7.99
C ASN A 297 -3.06 15.59 6.55
N ASP A 298 -3.92 16.57 6.36
CA ASP A 298 -4.52 17.02 5.10
C ASP A 298 -3.58 17.91 4.26
N SER A 299 -4.13 18.50 3.20
CA SER A 299 -3.43 19.41 2.29
C SER A 299 -2.83 20.64 2.97
N GLN A 300 -3.44 21.09 4.07
CA GLN A 300 -3.08 22.28 4.84
C GLN A 300 -2.25 21.96 6.09
N GLY A 301 -1.93 20.68 6.32
CA GLY A 301 -1.15 20.25 7.47
C GLY A 301 -1.97 20.04 8.75
N LYS A 302 -3.30 20.07 8.68
CA LYS A 302 -4.20 19.78 9.80
C LYS A 302 -4.51 18.27 9.84
N PRO A 303 -4.59 17.64 11.03
CA PRO A 303 -4.95 16.23 11.12
C PRO A 303 -6.37 15.99 10.57
N PHE A 304 -6.54 14.90 9.81
CA PHE A 304 -7.85 14.48 9.28
C PHE A 304 -8.86 14.16 10.40
N TYR A 305 -8.38 13.55 11.48
CA TYR A 305 -9.17 13.21 12.66
C TYR A 305 -8.43 13.67 13.91
N GLY A 306 -9.16 14.04 14.95
CA GLY A 306 -8.59 14.31 16.26
C GLY A 306 -7.95 13.06 16.88
N PRO A 307 -6.97 13.22 17.78
CA PRO A 307 -6.18 12.11 18.32
C PRO A 307 -7.02 11.06 19.07
N TYR A 308 -8.22 11.39 19.55
CA TYR A 308 -9.08 10.49 20.32
C TYR A 308 -10.50 10.37 19.76
N ASP A 309 -10.77 10.91 18.57
CA ASP A 309 -12.11 10.87 17.94
C ASP A 309 -12.58 9.43 17.73
N ALA A 310 -11.64 8.51 17.46
CA ALA A 310 -11.92 7.09 17.34
C ALA A 310 -12.39 6.44 18.65
N GLN A 311 -11.77 6.80 19.78
CA GLN A 311 -12.23 6.31 21.08
C GLN A 311 -13.60 6.87 21.43
N GLU A 312 -13.85 8.14 21.10
CA GLU A 312 -15.14 8.78 21.33
C GLU A 312 -16.26 8.11 20.53
N LEU A 313 -16.06 7.86 19.23
CA LEU A 313 -17.07 7.18 18.43
C LEU A 313 -17.33 5.75 18.92
N VAL A 314 -16.28 4.97 19.24
CA VAL A 314 -16.46 3.61 19.76
C VAL A 314 -17.22 3.62 21.10
N ARG A 315 -16.96 4.61 21.97
CA ARG A 315 -17.66 4.79 23.24
C ARG A 315 -19.15 5.08 23.04
N GLN A 316 -19.51 5.89 22.03
CA GLN A 316 -20.92 6.20 21.71
C GLN A 316 -21.74 4.95 21.35
N PHE A 317 -21.11 3.89 20.84
CA PHE A 317 -21.77 2.64 20.47
C PHE A 317 -21.46 1.47 21.41
N ALA A 318 -20.86 1.72 22.59
CA ALA A 318 -20.41 0.68 23.51
C ALA A 318 -21.50 -0.33 23.89
N ASP A 319 -22.74 0.13 24.05
CA ASP A 319 -23.89 -0.71 24.44
C ASP A 319 -24.37 -1.65 23.32
N GLU A 320 -24.06 -1.35 22.06
CA GLU A 320 -24.53 -2.11 20.89
C GLU A 320 -23.42 -2.99 20.27
N ILE A 321 -22.17 -2.53 20.29
CA ILE A 321 -21.05 -3.21 19.60
C ILE A 321 -20.76 -4.61 20.14
N GLY A 322 -21.09 -4.90 21.39
CA GLY A 322 -20.92 -6.23 22.01
C GLY A 322 -19.45 -6.66 22.18
N ILE A 323 -18.53 -5.69 22.25
CA ILE A 323 -17.11 -5.87 22.54
C ILE A 323 -16.64 -4.68 23.38
N THR A 324 -15.83 -4.95 24.41
CA THR A 324 -15.41 -3.89 25.35
C THR A 324 -14.18 -3.17 24.81
N MET A 325 -14.26 -1.85 24.63
CA MET A 325 -13.09 -1.05 24.27
C MET A 325 -12.11 -0.99 25.44
N VAL A 326 -10.82 -1.17 25.16
CA VAL A 326 -9.73 -0.85 26.08
C VAL A 326 -9.04 0.41 25.53
N PRO A 327 -9.40 1.61 26.01
CA PRO A 327 -8.77 2.83 25.56
C PRO A 327 -7.34 2.88 26.07
N PHE A 328 -6.40 3.27 25.21
CA PHE A 328 -5.03 3.58 25.63
C PHE A 328 -4.64 4.97 25.18
N LEU A 329 -4.04 5.70 26.11
CA LEU A 329 -3.32 6.92 25.82
C LEU A 329 -1.94 6.58 25.25
N GLU A 330 -1.25 7.59 24.73
CA GLU A 330 0.09 7.43 24.17
C GLU A 330 1.04 6.84 25.24
N MET A 331 1.64 5.69 24.95
CA MET A 331 2.67 5.08 25.78
C MET A 331 4.03 5.65 25.43
N VAL A 332 4.71 6.23 26.42
CA VAL A 332 6.00 6.92 26.25
C VAL A 332 7.08 6.33 27.14
N TYR A 333 8.34 6.48 26.73
CA TYR A 333 9.49 6.11 27.55
C TYR A 333 9.90 7.29 28.44
N VAL A 334 10.00 7.05 29.75
CA VAL A 334 10.39 8.05 30.74
C VAL A 334 11.84 7.80 31.17
N ALA A 335 12.74 8.70 30.79
CA ALA A 335 14.19 8.47 30.89
C ALA A 335 14.66 8.23 32.33
N GLU A 336 14.13 8.99 33.29
CA GLU A 336 14.48 8.89 34.70
C GLU A 336 13.97 7.59 35.33
N ARG A 337 12.84 7.06 34.84
CA ARG A 337 12.27 5.79 35.33
C ARG A 337 12.89 4.58 34.66
N GLN A 338 13.51 4.76 33.49
CA GLN A 338 13.92 3.69 32.58
C GLN A 338 12.78 2.71 32.26
N ASP A 339 11.56 3.24 32.19
CA ASP A 339 10.32 2.47 32.03
C ASP A 339 9.30 3.26 31.20
N TYR A 340 8.23 2.59 30.80
CA TYR A 340 7.15 3.16 30.01
C TYR A 340 5.97 3.54 30.88
N ALA A 341 5.31 4.63 30.52
CA ALA A 341 4.09 5.06 31.16
C ALA A 341 3.12 5.64 30.12
N PRO A 342 1.81 5.54 30.36
CA PRO A 342 0.83 6.41 29.72
C PRO A 342 1.22 7.88 29.91
N ILE A 343 1.00 8.70 28.89
CA ILE A 343 1.41 10.11 28.89
C ILE A 343 0.82 10.93 30.05
N ASP A 344 -0.35 10.56 30.57
CA ASP A 344 -1.02 11.20 31.71
C ASP A 344 -0.45 10.78 33.08
N GLU A 345 0.36 9.72 33.15
CA GLU A 345 1.09 9.29 34.35
C GLU A 345 2.50 9.89 34.45
N VAL A 346 2.92 10.67 33.44
CA VAL A 346 4.20 11.38 33.42
C VAL A 346 4.14 12.59 34.35
N LYS A 347 5.09 12.70 35.27
CA LYS A 347 5.15 13.78 36.26
C LYS A 347 5.84 15.02 35.69
N PRO A 348 5.49 16.23 36.17
CA PRO A 348 6.23 17.44 35.83
C PRO A 348 7.72 17.30 36.14
N GLY A 349 8.57 17.57 35.16
CA GLY A 349 10.03 17.46 35.29
C GLY A 349 10.63 16.13 34.84
N GLU A 350 9.81 15.14 34.46
CA GLU A 350 10.30 13.90 33.83
C GLU A 350 10.52 14.08 32.32
N THR A 351 11.57 13.44 31.80
CA THR A 351 11.95 13.51 30.40
C THR A 351 11.29 12.38 29.61
N VAL A 352 10.41 12.76 28.69
CA VAL A 352 9.80 11.85 27.73
C VAL A 352 10.70 11.72 26.50
N LEU A 353 11.10 10.49 26.17
CA LEU A 353 11.77 10.18 24.91
C LEU A 353 10.78 9.51 23.95
N ASN A 354 10.81 9.95 22.69
CA ASN A 354 10.02 9.37 21.61
C ASN A 354 10.81 9.46 20.29
N ILE A 355 10.63 8.47 19.41
CA ILE A 355 11.16 8.49 18.05
C ILE A 355 9.97 8.54 17.09
N SER A 356 9.86 9.65 16.36
CA SER A 356 8.83 9.78 15.33
C SER A 356 9.10 8.80 14.17
N GLY A 357 8.06 8.46 13.39
CA GLY A 357 8.25 7.64 12.19
C GLY A 357 9.16 8.29 11.13
N THR A 358 9.31 9.62 11.14
CA THR A 358 10.28 10.32 10.29
C THR A 358 11.71 10.11 10.79
N GLU A 359 11.93 10.22 12.10
CA GLU A 359 13.24 9.98 12.69
C GLU A 359 13.66 8.51 12.57
N MET A 360 12.73 7.57 12.78
CA MET A 360 13.00 6.14 12.58
C MET A 360 13.44 5.85 11.13
N ARG A 361 12.79 6.45 10.14
CA ARG A 361 13.20 6.32 8.73
C ARG A 361 14.57 6.94 8.48
N ARG A 362 14.90 8.07 9.12
CA ARG A 362 16.23 8.69 9.04
C ARG A 362 17.31 7.76 9.60
N LEU A 363 17.08 7.18 10.78
CA LEU A 363 18.00 6.22 11.40
C LEU A 363 18.26 5.02 10.48
N LEU A 364 17.19 4.42 9.94
CA LEU A 364 17.31 3.31 8.97
C LEU A 364 18.07 3.72 7.70
N GLN A 365 17.73 4.86 7.11
CA GLN A 365 18.37 5.37 5.88
C GLN A 365 19.86 5.65 6.07
N ASN A 366 20.27 6.10 7.26
CA ASN A 366 21.66 6.39 7.58
C ASN A 366 22.43 5.18 8.13
N GLY A 367 21.74 4.06 8.41
CA GLY A 367 22.35 2.92 9.08
C GLY A 367 22.75 3.20 10.53
N GLU A 368 22.11 4.19 11.15
CA GLU A 368 22.36 4.53 12.55
C GLU A 368 21.70 3.51 13.49
N PRO A 369 22.30 3.23 14.66
CA PRO A 369 21.73 2.32 15.64
C PRO A 369 20.39 2.87 16.13
N ILE A 370 19.37 2.00 16.13
CA ILE A 370 18.07 2.33 16.72
C ILE A 370 18.17 2.09 18.23
N PRO A 371 17.83 3.08 19.08
CA PRO A 371 17.96 2.92 20.52
C PRO A 371 17.17 1.73 21.07
N GLU A 372 17.78 0.96 21.97
CA GLU A 372 17.13 -0.23 22.55
C GLU A 372 15.91 0.12 23.40
N TRP A 373 15.85 1.32 23.99
CA TRP A 373 14.63 1.80 24.66
C TRP A 373 13.51 2.11 23.68
N PHE A 374 13.74 2.17 22.37
CA PHE A 374 12.65 2.36 21.41
C PHE A 374 12.12 1.00 20.94
N THR A 375 13.01 0.10 20.51
CA THR A 375 12.64 -1.20 19.93
C THR A 375 13.57 -2.31 20.40
N PHE A 376 13.08 -3.54 20.39
CA PHE A 376 13.92 -4.72 20.69
C PHE A 376 14.99 -4.91 19.61
N PRO A 377 16.22 -5.36 19.96
CA PRO A 377 17.32 -5.54 19.01
C PRO A 377 16.97 -6.44 17.82
N GLU A 378 16.23 -7.52 18.04
CA GLU A 378 15.83 -8.46 16.99
C GLU A 378 14.85 -7.83 16.00
N VAL A 379 13.99 -6.92 16.49
CA VAL A 379 13.07 -6.14 15.65
C VAL A 379 13.85 -5.08 14.87
N ALA A 380 14.79 -4.37 15.50
CA ALA A 380 15.67 -3.41 14.82
C ALA A 380 16.46 -4.07 13.69
N ALA A 381 17.07 -5.23 13.97
CA ALA A 381 17.86 -5.97 12.99
C ALA A 381 17.02 -6.40 11.78
N GLU A 382 15.78 -6.86 11.99
CA GLU A 382 14.88 -7.22 10.89
C GLU A 382 14.47 -6.01 10.04
N LEU A 383 14.25 -4.85 10.66
CA LEU A 383 13.96 -3.60 9.95
C LEU A 383 15.17 -3.11 9.15
N GLN A 384 16.36 -3.13 9.74
CA GLN A 384 17.60 -2.74 9.05
C GLN A 384 17.96 -3.70 7.90
N ARG A 385 17.65 -5.00 8.03
CA ARG A 385 17.86 -6.00 6.98
C ARG A 385 17.04 -5.73 5.72
N THR A 386 15.83 -5.20 5.89
CA THR A 386 14.85 -4.98 4.81
C THR A 386 14.89 -3.54 4.28
N HIS A 387 15.32 -2.60 5.12
CA HIS A 387 15.51 -1.20 4.78
C HIS A 387 16.98 -0.84 4.99
N PRO A 388 17.88 -1.32 4.10
CA PRO A 388 19.29 -1.06 4.26
C PRO A 388 19.59 0.44 4.12
N PRO A 389 20.75 0.90 4.60
CA PRO A 389 21.17 2.30 4.45
C PRO A 389 21.17 2.73 2.98
N ARG A 390 20.93 4.02 2.69
CA ARG A 390 20.83 4.55 1.32
C ARG A 390 22.00 4.16 0.41
N ALA A 391 23.21 4.10 0.96
CA ALA A 391 24.41 3.68 0.24
C ALA A 391 24.34 2.24 -0.33
N HIS A 392 23.46 1.41 0.22
CA HIS A 392 23.22 0.01 -0.18
C HIS A 392 21.87 -0.19 -0.88
N GLN A 393 21.06 0.86 -1.03
CA GLN A 393 19.80 0.79 -1.78
C GLN A 393 20.08 0.86 -3.29
N GLY A 394 19.18 0.25 -4.07
CA GLY A 394 19.17 0.48 -5.51
C GLY A 394 18.64 1.87 -5.84
N PHE A 395 19.00 2.38 -7.01
CA PHE A 395 18.49 3.66 -7.51
C PHE A 395 18.51 3.69 -9.04
N THR A 396 17.76 4.62 -9.62
CA THR A 396 17.74 4.87 -11.06
C THR A 396 18.25 6.25 -11.40
N VAL A 397 19.23 6.32 -12.32
CA VAL A 397 19.60 7.58 -13.00
C VAL A 397 18.95 7.58 -14.37
N PHE A 398 18.03 8.52 -14.58
CA PHE A 398 17.22 8.60 -15.78
C PHE A 398 17.57 9.84 -16.59
N PHE A 399 18.34 9.65 -17.65
CA PHE A 399 18.68 10.72 -18.58
C PHE A 399 17.52 10.96 -19.57
N THR A 400 17.21 12.23 -19.82
CA THR A 400 16.26 12.67 -20.85
C THR A 400 16.83 13.88 -21.61
N GLY A 401 16.45 14.05 -22.88
CA GLY A 401 17.05 15.05 -23.76
C GLY A 401 16.94 14.66 -25.23
N LEU A 402 17.22 15.62 -26.12
CA LEU A 402 17.15 15.45 -27.57
C LEU A 402 18.11 14.36 -28.09
N SER A 403 17.84 13.80 -29.27
CA SER A 403 18.79 12.91 -29.96
C SER A 403 20.11 13.66 -30.18
N GLY A 404 21.28 13.02 -30.07
CA GLY A 404 22.57 13.72 -30.21
C GLY A 404 22.96 14.64 -29.04
N ALA A 405 22.12 14.80 -28.01
CA ALA A 405 22.41 15.66 -26.85
C ALA A 405 23.56 15.17 -25.94
N GLY A 406 24.06 13.94 -26.12
CA GLY A 406 25.14 13.37 -25.31
C GLY A 406 24.72 12.38 -24.22
N LYS A 407 23.42 12.06 -24.08
CA LYS A 407 22.88 11.14 -23.05
C LYS A 407 23.60 9.80 -22.97
N SER A 408 23.66 9.04 -24.06
CA SER A 408 24.29 7.72 -24.08
C SER A 408 25.78 7.78 -23.74
N THR A 409 26.46 8.86 -24.10
CA THR A 409 27.88 9.08 -23.78
C THR A 409 28.09 9.29 -22.28
N ILE A 410 27.28 10.14 -21.63
CA ILE A 410 27.33 10.33 -20.18
C ILE A 410 26.91 9.05 -19.45
N ALA A 411 25.83 8.39 -19.89
CA ALA A 411 25.31 7.17 -19.28
C ALA A 411 26.33 6.01 -19.28
N ASN A 412 27.05 5.81 -20.39
CA ASN A 412 28.10 4.80 -20.47
C ASN A 412 29.29 5.13 -19.54
N ALA A 413 29.74 6.38 -19.52
CA ALA A 413 30.85 6.77 -18.64
C ALA A 413 30.45 6.69 -17.16
N LEU A 414 29.23 7.11 -16.80
CA LEU A 414 28.68 6.93 -15.46
C LEU A 414 28.62 5.45 -15.07
N MET A 415 28.16 4.57 -15.96
CA MET A 415 28.14 3.12 -15.72
C MET A 415 29.55 2.61 -15.39
N VAL A 416 30.57 2.99 -16.17
CA VAL A 416 31.96 2.61 -15.91
C VAL A 416 32.42 3.12 -14.55
N SER A 417 32.23 4.40 -14.23
CA SER A 417 32.62 4.97 -12.93
C SER A 417 31.91 4.30 -11.75
N LEU A 418 30.65 3.90 -11.90
CA LEU A 418 29.91 3.16 -10.88
C LEU A 418 30.45 1.73 -10.70
N LEU A 419 30.79 1.06 -11.81
CA LEU A 419 31.40 -0.28 -11.78
C LEU A 419 32.80 -0.25 -11.15
N GLU A 420 33.60 0.79 -11.41
CA GLU A 420 34.92 1.00 -10.80
C GLU A 420 34.83 1.21 -9.29
N ARG A 421 33.82 1.95 -8.80
CA ARG A 421 33.55 2.12 -7.36
C ARG A 421 33.07 0.82 -6.70
N GLY A 422 32.40 -0.06 -7.45
CA GLY A 422 31.86 -1.32 -6.96
C GLY A 422 30.64 -1.16 -6.02
N GLY A 423 30.32 -2.24 -5.31
CA GLY A 423 29.26 -2.28 -4.28
C GLY A 423 27.86 -2.66 -4.79
N ARG A 424 27.50 -2.36 -6.04
CA ARG A 424 26.20 -2.73 -6.64
C ARG A 424 26.34 -3.16 -8.09
N ALA A 425 25.42 -4.02 -8.53
CA ALA A 425 25.27 -4.33 -9.95
C ALA A 425 24.71 -3.10 -10.69
N VAL A 426 25.31 -2.76 -11.84
CA VAL A 426 24.90 -1.62 -12.66
C VAL A 426 24.34 -2.13 -13.99
N THR A 427 23.16 -1.68 -14.37
CA THR A 427 22.50 -2.05 -15.64
C THR A 427 22.25 -0.81 -16.48
N LEU A 428 22.76 -0.82 -17.71
CA LEU A 428 22.54 0.26 -18.68
C LEU A 428 21.33 -0.06 -19.57
N LEU A 429 20.29 0.77 -19.46
CA LEU A 429 19.09 0.77 -20.30
C LEU A 429 19.19 1.92 -21.32
N ASP A 430 20.15 1.80 -22.24
CA ASP A 430 20.30 2.75 -23.34
C ASP A 430 19.19 2.60 -24.39
N GLY A 431 18.83 3.71 -25.04
CA GLY A 431 17.70 3.75 -25.98
C GLY A 431 17.82 2.75 -27.14
N ASP A 432 19.03 2.50 -27.65
CA ASP A 432 19.24 1.54 -28.74
C ASP A 432 19.13 0.09 -28.24
N LEU A 433 19.68 -0.21 -27.06
CA LEU A 433 19.60 -1.54 -26.42
C LEU A 433 18.14 -1.89 -26.08
N VAL A 434 17.41 -0.96 -25.47
CA VAL A 434 15.99 -1.13 -25.15
C VAL A 434 15.19 -1.34 -26.43
N ARG A 435 15.41 -0.54 -27.47
CA ARG A 435 14.70 -0.73 -28.75
C ARG A 435 15.00 -2.07 -29.38
N LYS A 436 16.22 -2.59 -29.25
CA LYS A 436 16.59 -3.90 -29.79
C LYS A 436 15.94 -5.06 -29.04
N HIS A 437 15.86 -4.98 -27.70
CA HIS A 437 15.52 -6.13 -26.87
C HIS A 437 14.10 -6.10 -26.27
N LEU A 438 13.54 -4.91 -26.05
CA LEU A 438 12.28 -4.73 -25.33
C LEU A 438 11.19 -4.05 -26.16
N SER A 439 11.55 -3.41 -27.28
CA SER A 439 10.64 -2.52 -28.03
C SER A 439 10.89 -2.54 -29.54
N SER A 440 11.34 -3.67 -30.10
CA SER A 440 11.70 -3.77 -31.52
C SER A 440 10.51 -3.58 -32.47
N GLU A 441 9.31 -3.83 -31.97
CA GLU A 441 8.03 -3.67 -32.65
C GLU A 441 7.47 -2.24 -32.58
N LEU A 442 8.00 -1.40 -31.68
CA LEU A 442 7.48 -0.06 -31.44
C LEU A 442 8.04 0.96 -32.43
N GLY A 443 7.13 1.69 -33.08
CA GLY A 443 7.44 2.80 -33.96
C GLY A 443 7.80 4.12 -33.25
N PHE A 444 7.40 5.23 -33.85
CA PHE A 444 7.72 6.59 -33.38
C PHE A 444 6.49 7.42 -32.96
N SER A 445 5.30 6.83 -32.91
CA SER A 445 4.09 7.54 -32.44
C SER A 445 4.20 7.90 -30.97
N ARG A 446 3.36 8.84 -30.53
CA ARG A 446 3.25 9.25 -29.13
C ARG A 446 2.94 8.05 -28.22
N GLU A 447 2.01 7.19 -28.61
CA GLU A 447 1.65 6.00 -27.82
C GLU A 447 2.83 5.03 -27.71
N HIS A 448 3.50 4.74 -28.83
CA HIS A 448 4.66 3.84 -28.86
C HIS A 448 5.83 4.36 -28.04
N ARG A 449 6.09 5.67 -28.05
CA ARG A 449 7.14 6.29 -27.21
C ARG A 449 6.78 6.23 -25.73
N SER A 450 5.53 6.52 -25.39
CA SER A 450 5.03 6.46 -24.02
C SER A 450 5.11 5.04 -23.47
N LEU A 451 4.73 4.04 -24.27
CA LEU A 451 4.86 2.62 -23.93
C LEU A 451 6.33 2.21 -23.77
N ASN A 452 7.22 2.66 -24.66
CA ASN A 452 8.65 2.38 -24.54
C ASN A 452 9.25 2.94 -23.24
N VAL A 453 8.90 4.18 -22.86
CA VAL A 453 9.33 4.77 -21.57
C VAL A 453 8.75 4.00 -20.38
N SER A 454 7.48 3.59 -20.46
CA SER A 454 6.84 2.78 -19.42
C SER A 454 7.52 1.43 -19.23
N ARG A 455 7.94 0.76 -20.33
CA ARG A 455 8.73 -0.48 -20.27
C ARG A 455 10.09 -0.27 -19.61
N ILE A 456 10.78 0.83 -19.93
CA ILE A 456 12.04 1.20 -19.26
C ILE A 456 11.80 1.43 -17.77
N GLY A 457 10.76 2.19 -17.41
CA GLY A 457 10.38 2.46 -16.03
C GLY A 457 10.15 1.18 -15.22
N PHE A 458 9.41 0.22 -15.80
CA PHE A 458 9.17 -1.09 -15.17
C PHE A 458 10.46 -1.90 -14.95
N VAL A 459 11.34 -1.99 -15.96
CA VAL A 459 12.61 -2.72 -15.81
C VAL A 459 13.52 -2.03 -14.80
N ALA A 460 13.60 -0.69 -14.86
CA ALA A 460 14.38 0.11 -13.92
C ALA A 460 13.89 -0.04 -12.47
N SER A 461 12.56 -0.11 -12.26
CA SER A 461 11.98 -0.30 -10.94
C SER A 461 12.34 -1.67 -10.36
N GLU A 462 12.30 -2.74 -11.15
CA GLU A 462 12.73 -4.07 -10.67
C GLU A 462 14.23 -4.14 -10.40
N ILE A 463 15.08 -3.45 -11.16
CA ILE A 463 16.52 -3.35 -10.87
C ILE A 463 16.75 -2.61 -9.54
N THR A 464 16.08 -1.46 -9.36
CA THR A 464 16.18 -0.63 -8.15
C THR A 464 15.71 -1.39 -6.91
N LYS A 465 14.56 -2.09 -7.01
CA LYS A 465 14.01 -2.95 -5.96
C LYS A 465 14.98 -4.03 -5.48
N ASN A 466 15.81 -4.56 -6.37
CA ASN A 466 16.80 -5.60 -6.05
C ASN A 466 18.17 -5.04 -5.66
N GLY A 467 18.25 -3.76 -5.27
CA GLY A 467 19.50 -3.13 -4.82
C GLY A 467 20.45 -2.75 -5.97
N GLY A 468 20.03 -2.90 -7.23
CA GLY A 468 20.83 -2.56 -8.40
C GLY A 468 20.75 -1.08 -8.77
N VAL A 469 21.68 -0.64 -9.61
CA VAL A 469 21.68 0.71 -10.21
C VAL A 469 21.22 0.62 -11.66
N ALA A 470 20.08 1.24 -11.98
CA ALA A 470 19.62 1.37 -13.36
C ALA A 470 20.08 2.71 -13.94
N VAL A 471 20.79 2.68 -15.07
CA VAL A 471 21.20 3.87 -15.81
C VAL A 471 20.42 3.91 -17.13
N CYS A 472 19.44 4.80 -17.25
CA CYS A 472 18.53 4.86 -18.39
C CYS A 472 18.86 6.05 -19.27
N ALA A 473 18.92 5.88 -20.60
CA ALA A 473 19.18 6.99 -21.53
C ALA A 473 18.18 7.13 -22.70
N PRO A 474 16.85 7.08 -22.47
CA PRO A 474 15.86 7.34 -23.51
C PRO A 474 15.77 8.83 -23.88
N ILE A 475 15.07 9.15 -24.97
CA ILE A 475 14.66 10.53 -25.26
C ILE A 475 13.61 10.99 -24.23
N ALA A 476 12.59 10.15 -23.98
CA ALA A 476 11.47 10.41 -23.06
C ALA A 476 10.85 11.82 -23.21
N PRO A 477 10.27 12.12 -24.39
CA PRO A 477 9.89 13.49 -24.74
C PRO A 477 8.70 14.04 -23.96
N TYR A 478 7.84 13.19 -23.39
CA TYR A 478 6.60 13.61 -22.73
C TYR A 478 6.74 13.55 -21.21
N ALA A 479 6.29 14.59 -20.51
CA ALA A 479 6.33 14.71 -19.06
C ALA A 479 5.54 13.61 -18.36
N GLU A 480 4.36 13.27 -18.90
CA GLU A 480 3.50 12.21 -18.39
C GLU A 480 4.22 10.86 -18.31
N SER A 481 4.94 10.48 -19.38
CA SER A 481 5.67 9.21 -19.40
C SER A 481 6.86 9.20 -18.43
N ARG A 482 7.53 10.35 -18.26
CA ARG A 482 8.62 10.48 -17.27
C ARG A 482 8.09 10.39 -15.84
N LEU A 483 6.95 11.03 -15.57
CA LEU A 483 6.27 10.95 -14.27
C LEU A 483 5.84 9.50 -13.96
N ALA A 484 5.27 8.79 -14.93
CA ALA A 484 4.90 7.38 -14.76
C ALA A 484 6.14 6.50 -14.44
N ALA A 485 7.25 6.69 -15.17
CA ALA A 485 8.49 5.97 -14.88
C ALA A 485 9.05 6.30 -13.49
N ARG A 486 9.03 7.58 -13.09
CA ARG A 486 9.42 8.04 -11.75
C ARG A 486 8.60 7.35 -10.67
N GLN A 487 7.27 7.35 -10.80
CA GLN A 487 6.37 6.73 -9.83
C GLN A 487 6.61 5.22 -9.67
N MET A 488 6.91 4.51 -10.76
CA MET A 488 7.26 3.07 -10.70
C MET A 488 8.55 2.83 -9.91
N VAL A 489 9.57 3.65 -10.11
CA VAL A 489 10.87 3.50 -9.44
C VAL A 489 10.80 3.94 -7.98
N GLU A 490 10.19 5.10 -7.70
CA GLU A 490 10.07 5.67 -6.35
C GLU A 490 9.25 4.80 -5.39
N ALA A 491 8.50 3.82 -5.90
CA ALA A 491 7.90 2.77 -5.10
C ALA A 491 8.94 1.88 -4.38
N TYR A 492 10.18 1.81 -4.88
CA TYR A 492 11.23 0.92 -4.36
C TYR A 492 12.55 1.62 -4.02
N GLY A 493 12.86 2.76 -4.64
CA GLY A 493 14.08 3.50 -4.37
C GLY A 493 14.19 4.81 -5.14
N PRO A 494 15.27 5.57 -4.94
CA PRO A 494 15.38 6.93 -5.50
C PRO A 494 15.44 6.96 -7.04
N PHE A 495 14.76 7.94 -7.63
CA PHE A 495 14.79 8.26 -9.06
C PHE A 495 15.46 9.61 -9.28
N ILE A 496 16.46 9.68 -10.15
CA ILE A 496 17.27 10.86 -10.42
C ILE A 496 17.10 11.22 -11.89
N GLU A 497 16.26 12.21 -12.18
CA GLU A 497 16.06 12.74 -13.53
C GLU A 497 17.17 13.71 -13.90
N VAL A 498 17.95 13.34 -14.91
CA VAL A 498 19.03 14.15 -15.46
C VAL A 498 18.62 14.68 -16.82
N HIS A 499 18.27 15.96 -16.87
CA HIS A 499 17.96 16.63 -18.11
C HIS A 499 19.24 17.05 -18.83
N VAL A 500 19.55 16.39 -19.95
CA VAL A 500 20.63 16.76 -20.84
C VAL A 500 20.12 17.84 -21.81
N SER A 501 20.26 19.09 -21.39
CA SER A 501 19.64 20.28 -21.96
C SER A 501 20.38 20.88 -23.15
N THR A 502 21.22 20.10 -23.83
CA THR A 502 21.95 20.52 -25.03
C THR A 502 20.98 21.01 -26.10
N SER A 503 21.24 22.19 -26.69
CA SER A 503 20.31 22.82 -27.65
C SER A 503 20.07 21.97 -28.91
N LEU A 504 18.94 22.19 -29.57
CA LEU A 504 18.59 21.48 -30.81
C LEU A 504 19.63 21.72 -31.90
N GLU A 505 20.13 22.95 -32.05
CA GLU A 505 21.12 23.33 -33.05
C GLU A 505 22.43 22.54 -32.85
N VAL A 506 22.87 22.42 -31.59
CA VAL A 506 24.05 21.63 -31.25
C VAL A 506 23.79 20.14 -31.49
N CYS A 507 22.60 19.63 -31.14
CA CYS A 507 22.22 18.25 -31.41
C CYS A 507 22.20 17.92 -32.91
N GLU A 508 21.65 18.81 -33.74
CA GLU A 508 21.60 18.70 -35.21
C GLU A 508 23.01 18.73 -35.82
N SER A 509 23.89 19.64 -35.36
CA SER A 509 25.28 19.67 -35.83
C SER A 509 26.08 18.41 -35.46
N ARG A 510 25.63 17.66 -34.43
CA ARG A 510 26.21 16.40 -33.97
C ARG A 510 25.50 15.16 -34.53
N ASP A 511 24.67 15.28 -35.59
CA ASP A 511 23.82 14.21 -36.14
C ASP A 511 24.60 13.01 -36.74
N ARG A 512 25.23 12.22 -35.87
CA ARG A 512 26.03 11.05 -36.25
C ARG A 512 25.23 9.94 -36.94
N LYS A 513 23.91 9.89 -36.69
CA LYS A 513 23.02 8.85 -37.22
C LYS A 513 22.28 9.31 -38.48
N GLY A 514 22.45 10.57 -38.91
CA GLY A 514 21.73 11.16 -40.03
C GLY A 514 20.22 11.31 -39.80
N LEU A 515 19.76 11.18 -38.55
CA LEU A 515 18.34 11.14 -38.23
C LEU A 515 17.69 12.52 -38.34
N TYR A 516 18.40 13.57 -37.96
CA TYR A 516 17.94 14.94 -38.12
C TYR A 516 17.88 15.32 -39.60
N ALA A 517 18.88 14.94 -40.39
CA ALA A 517 18.87 15.16 -41.84
C ALA A 517 17.67 14.47 -42.52
N LEU A 518 17.37 13.22 -42.14
CA LEU A 518 16.22 12.47 -42.65
C LEU A 518 14.88 13.09 -42.20
N ALA A 519 14.80 13.57 -40.95
CA ALA A 519 13.61 14.27 -40.45
C ALA A 519 13.37 15.59 -41.17
N ARG A 520 14.40 16.42 -41.37
CA ARG A 520 14.33 17.67 -42.15
C ARG A 520 13.94 17.43 -43.61
N ALA A 521 14.34 16.29 -44.17
CA ALA A 521 13.93 15.85 -45.51
C ALA A 521 12.53 15.21 -45.58
N GLY A 522 11.78 15.17 -44.47
CA GLY A 522 10.43 14.61 -44.40
C GLY A 522 10.34 13.08 -44.48
N LYS A 523 11.48 12.38 -44.43
CA LYS A 523 11.54 10.91 -44.50
C LYS A 523 11.19 10.24 -43.17
N ILE A 524 11.33 10.96 -42.04
CA ILE A 524 10.83 10.55 -40.73
C ILE A 524 9.71 11.51 -40.35
N LYS A 525 8.47 11.02 -40.33
CA LYS A 525 7.27 11.86 -40.14
C LYS A 525 7.21 12.49 -38.74
N GLU A 526 7.54 11.72 -37.71
CA GLU A 526 7.41 12.13 -36.30
C GLU A 526 8.78 12.06 -35.62
N PHE A 527 9.51 13.18 -35.59
CA PHE A 527 10.85 13.27 -35.01
C PHE A 527 10.91 14.33 -33.91
N THR A 528 11.42 13.94 -32.73
CA THR A 528 11.46 14.80 -31.55
C THR A 528 12.28 16.06 -31.81
N GLY A 529 11.73 17.23 -31.46
CA GLY A 529 12.38 18.53 -31.64
C GLY A 529 12.25 19.09 -33.05
N ILE A 530 11.65 18.36 -34.00
CA ILE A 530 11.36 18.84 -35.37
C ILE A 530 9.85 18.87 -35.61
N SER A 531 9.21 17.70 -35.63
CA SER A 531 7.78 17.54 -35.91
C SER A 531 6.97 17.01 -34.71
N ASP A 532 7.64 16.45 -33.71
CA ASP A 532 7.06 16.02 -32.43
C ASP A 532 7.72 16.79 -31.27
N PRO A 533 6.96 17.28 -30.27
CA PRO A 533 7.53 18.12 -29.22
C PRO A 533 8.50 17.38 -28.30
N TYR A 534 9.35 18.16 -27.62
CA TYR A 534 10.10 17.74 -26.45
C TYR A 534 9.67 18.62 -25.28
N GLU A 535 8.92 18.03 -24.34
CA GLU A 535 8.45 18.71 -23.14
C GLU A 535 9.60 18.76 -22.14
N VAL A 536 10.24 19.93 -22.04
CA VAL A 536 11.38 20.17 -21.15
C VAL A 536 11.00 19.82 -19.70
N PRO A 537 11.78 18.98 -18.99
CA PRO A 537 11.53 18.70 -17.58
C PRO A 537 11.51 20.00 -16.76
N GLU A 538 10.51 20.20 -15.90
CA GLU A 538 10.37 21.39 -15.06
C GLU A 538 11.23 21.29 -13.79
N HIS A 539 11.22 20.12 -13.14
CA HIS A 539 11.89 19.87 -11.87
C HIS A 539 12.84 18.64 -11.90
N PRO A 540 13.80 18.55 -12.85
CA PRO A 540 14.78 17.47 -12.83
C PRO A 540 15.76 17.67 -11.67
N GLU A 541 16.26 16.57 -11.10
CA GLU A 541 17.30 16.61 -10.06
C GLU A 541 18.61 17.25 -10.57
N LEU A 542 18.90 17.14 -11.87
CA LEU A 542 20.06 17.78 -12.53
C LEU A 542 19.72 18.31 -13.93
N ARG A 543 20.37 19.41 -14.32
CA ARG A 543 20.41 19.93 -15.70
C ARG A 543 21.85 20.01 -16.17
N ILE A 544 22.15 19.42 -17.32
CA ILE A 544 23.50 19.34 -17.89
C ILE A 544 23.46 19.80 -19.34
N ASP A 545 24.21 20.84 -19.67
CA ASP A 545 24.45 21.27 -21.05
C ASP A 545 25.82 20.79 -21.55
N THR A 546 25.82 19.81 -22.44
CA THR A 546 27.06 19.23 -23.01
C THR A 546 27.70 20.09 -24.10
N ALA A 547 27.13 21.25 -24.42
CA ALA A 547 27.80 22.25 -25.24
C ALA A 547 28.80 23.08 -24.40
N ALA A 548 28.53 23.21 -23.09
CA ALA A 548 29.27 24.09 -22.20
C ALA A 548 30.30 23.38 -21.29
N MET A 549 30.37 22.04 -21.33
CA MET A 549 31.27 21.27 -20.47
C MET A 549 31.77 19.98 -21.11
N SER A 550 32.84 19.42 -20.54
CA SER A 550 33.38 18.13 -20.98
C SER A 550 32.50 16.95 -20.50
N GLN A 551 32.69 15.79 -21.13
CA GLN A 551 32.04 14.55 -20.69
C GLN A 551 32.43 14.20 -19.24
N THR A 552 33.71 14.38 -18.89
CA THR A 552 34.23 14.07 -17.56
C THR A 552 33.56 14.94 -16.50
N ASP A 553 33.43 16.25 -16.75
CA ASP A 553 32.77 17.18 -15.82
C ASP A 553 31.28 16.82 -15.66
N ALA A 554 30.59 16.50 -16.77
CA ALA A 554 29.20 16.09 -16.73
C ALA A 554 28.98 14.82 -15.90
N VAL A 555 29.87 13.82 -16.01
CA VAL A 555 29.79 12.59 -15.19
C VAL A 555 30.10 12.90 -13.72
N GLN A 556 31.09 13.75 -13.46
CA GLN A 556 31.45 14.14 -12.09
C GLN A 556 30.28 14.84 -11.38
N ILE A 557 29.58 15.76 -12.06
CA ILE A 557 28.38 16.42 -11.52
C ILE A 557 27.30 15.39 -11.12
N VAL A 558 27.09 14.35 -11.93
CA VAL A 558 26.14 13.29 -11.58
C VAL A 558 26.62 12.50 -10.38
N LEU A 559 27.90 12.13 -10.32
CA LEU A 559 28.48 11.39 -9.20
C LEU A 559 28.41 12.20 -7.89
N ASP A 560 28.73 13.49 -7.92
CA ASP A 560 28.68 14.37 -6.75
C ASP A 560 27.25 14.47 -6.24
N ARG A 561 26.27 14.62 -7.14
CA ARG A 561 24.86 14.62 -6.76
C ARG A 561 24.43 13.32 -6.09
N LEU A 562 24.91 12.18 -6.58
CA LEU A 562 24.61 10.87 -5.98
C LEU A 562 25.25 10.74 -4.59
N VAL A 563 26.42 11.33 -4.35
CA VAL A 563 27.05 11.42 -3.02
C VAL A 563 26.24 12.33 -2.09
N GLU A 564 25.83 13.52 -2.55
CA GLU A 564 24.99 14.45 -1.78
C GLU A 564 23.67 13.82 -1.32
N LEU A 565 23.07 12.97 -2.17
CA LEU A 565 21.83 12.26 -1.86
C LEU A 565 22.03 11.05 -0.92
N GLY A 566 23.29 10.73 -0.58
CA GLY A 566 23.66 9.57 0.24
C GLY A 566 23.58 8.23 -0.49
N LEU A 567 23.48 8.25 -1.82
CA LEU A 567 23.37 7.05 -2.66
C LEU A 567 24.72 6.41 -2.94
N LEU A 568 25.79 7.22 -2.93
CA LEU A 568 27.18 6.77 -2.99
C LEU A 568 27.90 7.20 -1.73
N SER A 569 28.84 6.37 -1.27
CA SER A 569 29.82 6.83 -0.28
C SER A 569 30.74 7.86 -0.94
N ALA A 570 31.19 8.86 -0.16
CA ALA A 570 32.25 9.75 -0.58
C ALA A 570 33.50 8.91 -0.93
N PRO A 571 34.27 9.30 -1.96
CA PRO A 571 35.44 8.56 -2.42
C PRO A 571 36.55 8.43 -1.37
#